data_AF-A0A194PE73-F1
#
_entry.id   AF-A0A194PE73-F1
#
_cell.length_a   1.000
_cell.length_b   1.000
_cell.length_c   1.000
_cell.angle_alpha   90.00
_cell.angle_beta   90.00
_cell.angle_gamma   90.00
#
_symmetry.space_group_name_H-M   'P 1'
#
loop_
_entity.id
_entity.type
_entity.pdbx_description
1 polymer ?
#
loop_
_entity_poly.entity_id
_entity_poly.type
_entity_poly.pdbx_seq_one_letter_code
_entity_poly.pdbx_strand_id
1 'polypeptide(L)' 'MKVTVCFGSVRVLVPCGAGDLLVRDLVREATHRYKKATGQVSTNPSTNKTIQFSRRFSSFY' A
#
# COMPACT_ATOMS: atom_id res chain seq x y z
N MET A 1 12.13 -5.60 7.13
CA MET A 1 10.74 -5.53 7.63
C MET A 1 9.74 -5.60 6.47
N LYS A 2 8.54 -6.18 6.66
CA LYS A 2 7.49 -6.23 5.62
C LYS A 2 6.13 -5.87 6.23
N VAL A 3 5.27 -5.20 5.46
CA VAL A 3 3.95 -4.77 5.92
C VAL A 3 2.86 -5.21 4.96
N THR A 4 1.65 -5.33 5.49
CA THR A 4 0.46 -5.61 4.69
C THR A 4 -0.38 -4.35 4.61
N VAL A 5 -0.74 -3.97 3.38
CA VAL A 5 -1.57 -2.83 3.07
C VAL A 5 -2.88 -3.34 2.46
N CYS A 6 -4.00 -2.87 2.98
CA CYS A 6 -5.33 -3.26 2.49
C CYS A 6 -5.91 -2.15 1.61
N PHE A 7 -6.22 -2.49 0.36
CA PHE A 7 -6.93 -1.67 -0.62
C PHE A 7 -8.36 -2.18 -0.75
N GLY A 8 -9.23 -1.81 0.19
CA GLY A 8 -10.56 -2.42 0.32
C GLY A 8 -10.44 -3.94 0.58
N SER A 9 -10.87 -4.76 -0.38
CA SER A 9 -10.81 -6.23 -0.31
C SER A 9 -9.47 -6.83 -0.70
N VAL A 10 -8.58 -6.07 -1.35
CA VAL A 10 -7.28 -6.58 -1.84
C VAL A 10 -6.20 -6.31 -0.80
N ARG A 11 -5.43 -7.34 -0.45
CA ARG A 11 -4.29 -7.21 0.47
C ARG A 11 -2.99 -7.29 -0.31
N VAL A 12 -2.13 -6.31 -0.12
CA VAL A 12 -0.87 -6.18 -0.83
C VAL A 12 0.26 -6.17 0.18
N LEU A 13 1.27 -7.01 -0.07
CA LEU A 13 2.42 -7.11 0.80
C LEU A 13 3.54 -6.20 0.26
N VAL A 14 4.01 -5.29 1.10
CA VAL A 14 5.01 -4.29 0.73
C VAL A 14 6.26 -4.49 1.60
N PRO A 15 7.43 -4.73 0.99
CA PRO A 15 8.68 -4.76 1.72
C PRO A 15 9.10 -3.31 2.06
N CYS A 16 9.31 -3.02 3.35
CA CYS A 16 9.73 -1.70 3.84
C CYS A 16 11.25 -1.56 4.03
N GLY A 17 12.04 -2.54 3.55
CA GLY A 17 13.48 -2.55 3.77
C GLY A 17 13.85 -2.49 5.27
N ALA A 18 14.70 -1.52 5.62
CA ALA A 18 15.25 -1.29 6.96
C ALA A 18 14.28 -0.63 7.96
N GLY A 19 13.16 -0.08 7.51
CA GLY A 19 12.15 0.54 8.38
C GLY A 19 12.12 2.08 8.34
N ASP A 20 13.08 2.73 7.68
CA ASP A 20 13.09 4.20 7.48
C ASP A 20 12.25 4.68 6.27
N LEU A 21 11.40 3.81 5.72
CA LEU A 21 10.58 4.15 4.57
C LEU A 21 9.43 5.08 5.00
N LEU A 22 9.41 6.30 4.47
CA LEU A 22 8.34 7.26 4.72
C LEU A 22 6.98 6.69 4.32
N VAL A 23 5.92 7.09 5.02
CA VAL A 23 4.54 6.68 4.71
C VAL A 23 4.19 6.99 3.25
N ARG A 24 4.68 8.10 2.70
CA ARG A 24 4.47 8.49 1.30
C ARG A 24 5.07 7.47 0.32
N ASP A 25 6.30 7.03 0.56
CA ASP A 25 6.97 6.04 -0.29
C ASP A 25 6.33 4.66 -0.13
N LEU A 26 5.92 4.32 1.10
CA LEU A 26 5.17 3.11 1.37
C LEU A 26 3.86 3.06 0.57
N VAL A 27 3.09 4.16 0.57
CA VAL A 27 1.85 4.27 -0.23
C VAL A 27 2.16 4.08 -1.71
N ARG A 28 3.22 4.73 -2.23
CA ARG A 28 3.61 4.61 -3.64
C ARG A 28 3.93 3.16 -4.02
N GLU A 29 4.73 2.46 -3.22
CA GLU A 29 5.08 1.05 -3.41
C GLU A 29 3.87 0.11 -3.28
N ALA A 30 2.97 0.40 -2.34
CA ALA A 30 1.72 -0.32 -2.15
C ALA A 30 0.80 -0.16 -3.36
N THR A 31 0.63 1.08 -3.86
CA THR A 31 -0.20 1.38 -5.02
C THR A 31 0.35 0.75 -6.29
N HIS A 32 1.68 0.75 -6.48
CA HIS A 32 2.30 0.10 -7.63
C HIS A 32 2.02 -1.41 -7.64
N ARG A 33 2.20 -2.08 -6.50
CA ARG A 33 1.88 -3.51 -6.38
C ARG A 33 0.38 -3.78 -6.50
N TYR A 34 -0.48 -2.91 -5.96
CA TYR A 34 -1.93 -3.01 -6.11
C TYR A 34 -2.33 -2.97 -7.59
N LYS A 35 -1.84 -2.00 -8.36
CA LYS A 35 -2.11 -1.87 -9.80
C LYS A 35 -1.65 -3.11 -10.57
N LYS A 36 -0.47 -3.65 -10.23
CA LYS A 36 0.06 -4.87 -10.84
C LYS A 36 -0.76 -6.11 -10.50
N ALA A 37 -1.17 -6.26 -9.23
CA ALA A 37 -1.96 -7.40 -8.76
C ALA A 37 -3.40 -7.37 -9.27
N THR A 38 -3.96 -6.18 -9.51
CA THR A 38 -5.34 -6.00 -9.99
C THR A 38 -5.45 -5.76 -11.50
N GLY A 39 -4.32 -5.65 -12.22
CA GLY A 39 -4.30 -5.36 -13.65
C GLY A 39 -4.73 -3.94 -14.04
N GLN A 40 -4.92 -3.02 -13.07
CA GLN A 40 -5.38 -1.65 -13.30
C GLN A 40 -4.26 -0.72 -13.79
N VAL A 41 -3.59 -1.09 -14.89
CA VAL A 41 -2.44 -0.35 -15.42
C VAL A 41 -2.88 0.86 -16.28
N SER A 42 -4.14 0.90 -16.74
CA SER A 42 -4.58 1.82 -17.80
C SER A 42 -5.92 2.52 -17.58
N THR A 43 -6.64 2.29 -16.49
CA THR A 43 -7.91 2.98 -16.20
C THR A 43 -7.76 3.90 -15.00
N ASN A 44 -8.22 5.14 -15.14
CA ASN A 44 -8.08 6.24 -14.18
C ASN A 44 -8.09 5.76 -12.72
N PRO A 45 -7.15 6.21 -11.85
CA PRO A 45 -7.15 5.86 -10.43
C PRO A 45 -8.29 6.51 -9.63
N SER A 46 -9.43 6.80 -10.26
CA SER A 46 -10.63 7.44 -9.69
C SER A 46 -11.35 6.58 -8.65
N THR A 47 -10.79 5.44 -8.24
CA THR A 47 -11.34 4.70 -7.11
C THR A 47 -10.68 5.24 -5.85
N ASN A 48 -11.40 6.14 -5.18
CA ASN A 48 -11.13 6.70 -3.85
C ASN A 48 -11.15 5.58 -2.78
N LYS A 49 -10.30 4.54 -2.94
CA LYS A 49 -10.23 3.40 -2.03
C LYS A 49 -9.30 3.77 -0.89
N THR A 50 -9.89 3.89 0.30
CA THR A 50 -9.17 4.10 1.56
C THR A 50 -8.09 3.03 1.73
N ILE A 51 -6.84 3.47 1.80
CA ILE A 51 -5.70 2.61 2.10
C ILE A 51 -5.71 2.39 3.61
N GLN A 52 -5.94 1.15 4.03
CA GLN A 52 -5.92 0.77 5.44
C GLN A 52 -4.60 0.03 5.73
N PHE A 53 -3.77 0.63 6.58
CA PHE A 53 -2.56 -0.04 7.07
C PHE A 53 -2.98 -1.01 8.17
N SER A 54 -2.65 -2.30 8.01
CA SER A 54 -3.07 -3.32 8.97
C SER A 54 -2.34 -3.13 10.31
N ARG A 55 -2.94 -2.35 11.23
CA ARG A 55 -2.75 -2.23 12.70
C ARG A 55 -1.35 -2.28 13.33
N ARG A 56 -0.24 -2.43 12.59
CA ARG A 56 1.14 -2.46 13.10
C ARG A 56 1.93 -1.20 12.76
N PHE A 57 1.42 -0.37 11.85
CA PHE A 57 2.03 0.90 11.45
C PHE A 57 1.43 2.14 12.15
N SER A 58 0.40 1.94 12.99
CA SER A 58 -0.30 3.01 13.72
C SER A 58 0.51 3.65 14.86
N SER A 59 1.82 3.41 14.93
CA SER A 59 2.68 3.94 15.99
C SER A 59 3.80 4.84 15.45
N PHE A 60 3.57 5.48 14.30
CA PHE A 60 4.38 6.60 13.81
C PHE A 60 3.48 7.83 13.61
N TYR A 61 2.86 8.26 14.70
CA TYR A 61 2.58 9.66 15.02
C TYR A 61 2.37 9.78 16.53
#